data_AF-A0A7Y9FKG8-F1
#
_entry.id   AF-A0A7Y9FKG8-F1
#
_cell.length_a   1.000
_cell.length_b   1.000
_cell.length_c   1.000
_cell.angle_alpha   90.00
_cell.angle_beta   90.00
_cell.angle_gamma   90.00
#
_symmetry.space_group_name_H-M   'P 1'
#
loop_
_entity.id
_entity.type
_entity.pdbx_description
1 polymer ?
#
loop_
_entity_poly.entity_id
_entity_poly.type
_entity_poly.pdbx_seq_one_letter_code
_entity_poly.pdbx_strand_id
1 'polypeptide(L)'
;MPTINLTTRFWTQTQNNSGGRFDHDSVRGIGYAICVEATDANDAARRLQAVVDSYPATGSCPCCGDRWYIWTDMEDGTEEPTLYGEPLAGGWGLPSYVHHIDGRIEARPEVQA
;
A
#
# COMPACT_ATOMS: atom_id res chain seq x y z
N MET A 1 -15.67 -24.99 14.52
CA MET A 1 -15.61 -24.12 13.33
C MET A 1 -14.39 -24.53 12.55
N PRO A 2 -14.48 -24.84 11.25
CA PRO A 2 -13.28 -25.15 10.47
C PRO A 2 -12.42 -23.89 10.39
N THR A 3 -11.19 -23.97 10.88
CA THR A 3 -10.18 -22.93 10.69
C THR A 3 -9.70 -23.04 9.24
N ILE A 4 -10.03 -22.07 8.41
CA ILE A 4 -9.46 -21.99 7.06
C ILE A 4 -8.06 -21.38 7.23
N ASN A 5 -7.02 -22.18 6.97
CA ASN A 5 -5.67 -21.64 6.82
C ASN A 5 -5.59 -20.98 5.44
N LEU A 6 -5.75 -19.67 5.39
CA LEU A 6 -5.47 -18.87 4.20
C LEU A 6 -3.97 -18.61 4.15
N THR A 7 -3.33 -19.02 3.06
CA THR A 7 -1.98 -18.53 2.74
C THR A 7 -2.12 -17.13 2.18
N THR A 8 -1.59 -16.15 2.89
CA THR A 8 -1.57 -14.75 2.48
C THR A 8 -0.15 -14.27 2.25
N ARG A 9 -0.02 -13.23 1.43
CA ARG A 9 1.22 -12.53 1.12
C ARG A 9 0.95 -11.03 1.12
N PHE A 10 2.03 -10.25 1.05
CA PHE A 10 2.02 -8.79 1.10
C PHE A 10 2.47 -8.21 -0.23
N TRP A 11 1.71 -7.21 -0.71
CA TRP A 11 2.03 -6.46 -1.92
C TRP A 11 2.12 -4.98 -1.58
N THR A 12 3.27 -4.38 -1.88
CA THR A 12 3.54 -2.98 -1.56
C THR A 12 3.61 -2.13 -2.82
N GLN A 13 2.92 -1.00 -2.79
CA GLN A 13 2.94 0.02 -3.82
C GLN A 13 3.36 1.36 -3.21
N THR A 14 4.23 2.09 -3.90
CA THR A 14 4.61 3.47 -3.54
C THR A 14 3.79 4.49 -4.31
N GLN A 15 3.62 5.67 -3.70
CA GLN A 15 3.04 6.82 -4.37
C GLN A 15 3.97 7.39 -5.45
N ASN A 16 3.40 7.73 -6.60
CA ASN A 16 4.04 8.60 -7.56
C ASN A 16 4.10 10.04 -7.00
N ASN A 17 5.31 10.61 -7.01
CA ASN A 17 5.62 11.92 -6.44
C ASN A 17 6.11 12.93 -7.48
N SER A 18 5.86 12.73 -8.78
CA SER A 18 6.30 13.63 -9.87
C SER A 18 5.85 15.10 -9.70
N GLY A 19 4.86 15.37 -8.82
CA GLY A 19 4.43 16.72 -8.42
C GLY A 19 5.07 17.28 -7.14
N GLY A 20 6.11 16.65 -6.60
CA GLY A 20 6.88 17.14 -5.45
C GLY A 20 6.21 17.03 -4.08
N ARG A 21 5.12 16.26 -3.97
CA ARG A 21 4.44 15.98 -2.68
C ARG A 21 3.91 14.56 -2.64
N PHE A 22 3.67 14.06 -1.45
CA PHE A 22 2.95 12.81 -1.17
C PHE A 22 1.61 13.15 -0.51
N ASP A 23 0.57 12.37 -0.78
CA ASP A 23 -0.70 12.47 -0.05
C ASP A 23 -0.61 11.67 1.25
N HIS A 24 -1.31 12.12 2.29
CA HIS A 24 -1.32 11.48 3.60
C HIS A 24 -2.70 11.55 4.23
N ASP A 25 -3.19 10.40 4.68
CA ASP A 25 -4.42 10.26 5.45
C ASP A 25 -4.27 9.06 6.38
N SER A 26 -4.02 9.33 7.66
CA SER A 26 -3.82 8.27 8.66
C SER A 26 -5.09 7.49 9.00
N VAL A 27 -6.27 8.05 8.75
CA VAL A 27 -7.55 7.36 9.01
C VAL A 27 -7.81 6.32 7.93
N ARG A 28 -7.45 6.65 6.68
CA ARG A 28 -7.61 5.75 5.53
C ARG A 28 -6.38 4.89 5.25
N GLY A 29 -5.29 5.07 6.00
CA GLY A 29 -4.04 4.34 5.77
C GLY A 29 -3.36 4.71 4.45
N ILE A 30 -3.36 6.00 4.12
CA ILE A 30 -2.64 6.57 2.98
C ILE A 30 -1.38 7.27 3.50
N GLY A 31 -0.22 6.91 2.97
CA GLY A 31 1.07 7.47 3.33
C GLY A 31 2.11 7.12 2.27
N TYR A 32 3.40 7.15 2.59
CA TYR A 32 4.48 6.98 1.61
C TYR A 32 4.30 5.77 0.69
N ALA A 33 3.99 4.61 1.28
CA ALA A 33 3.59 3.39 0.59
C ALA A 33 2.32 2.78 1.22
N ILE A 34 1.58 2.04 0.39
CA ILE A 34 0.47 1.17 0.82
C ILE A 34 0.93 -0.26 0.59
N CYS A 35 0.80 -1.09 1.62
CA CYS A 35 0.97 -2.52 1.55
C CYS A 35 -0.37 -3.19 1.83
N VAL A 36 -0.76 -4.18 1.04
CA VAL A 36 -1.98 -4.96 1.25
C VAL A 36 -1.64 -6.43 1.47
N GLU A 37 -2.28 -7.02 2.46
CA GLU A 37 -2.30 -8.46 2.64
C GLU A 37 -3.43 -9.08 1.80
N ALA A 38 -3.10 -10.06 0.98
CA ALA A 38 -4.01 -10.68 0.02
C ALA A 38 -3.68 -12.16 -0.22
N THR A 39 -4.56 -12.86 -0.92
CA THR A 39 -4.37 -14.28 -1.27
C THR A 39 -3.56 -14.49 -2.54
N ASP A 40 -3.62 -13.51 -3.45
CA ASP A 40 -2.96 -13.52 -4.76
C ASP A 40 -2.90 -12.09 -5.31
N ALA A 41 -2.20 -11.91 -6.43
CA ALA A 41 -1.99 -10.60 -7.06
C ALA A 41 -3.30 -9.92 -7.51
N ASN A 42 -4.34 -10.69 -7.91
CA ASN A 42 -5.61 -10.10 -8.31
C ASN A 42 -6.38 -9.57 -7.09
N ASP A 43 -6.39 -10.33 -5.98
CA ASP A 43 -6.97 -9.84 -4.73
C ASP A 43 -6.18 -8.63 -4.19
N ALA A 44 -4.85 -8.65 -4.30
CA ALA A 44 -4.00 -7.52 -3.94
C ALA A 44 -4.35 -6.26 -4.74
N ALA A 45 -4.42 -6.35 -6.08
CA ALA A 45 -4.78 -5.23 -6.94
C ALA A 45 -6.18 -4.67 -6.59
N ARG A 46 -7.17 -5.54 -6.38
CA ARG A 46 -8.52 -5.15 -5.96
C ARG A 46 -8.52 -4.43 -4.62
N ARG A 47 -7.76 -4.92 -3.64
CA ARG A 47 -7.62 -4.32 -2.30
C ARG A 47 -6.92 -2.96 -2.36
N LEU A 48 -5.81 -2.86 -3.09
CA LEU A 48 -5.10 -1.60 -3.34
C LEU A 48 -6.03 -0.57 -3.98
N GLN A 49 -6.79 -0.97 -5.00
CA GLN A 49 -7.76 -0.09 -5.65
C GLN A 49 -8.83 0.40 -4.67
N ALA A 50 -9.37 -0.48 -3.83
CA ALA A 50 -10.36 -0.08 -2.83
C ALA A 50 -9.82 0.94 -1.81
N VAL A 51 -8.55 0.80 -1.39
CA VAL A 51 -7.89 1.77 -0.51
C VAL A 51 -7.75 3.12 -1.22
N VAL A 52 -7.25 3.12 -2.46
CA VAL A 52 -7.07 4.31 -3.29
C VAL A 52 -8.40 5.02 -3.56
N ASP A 53 -9.44 4.29 -3.96
CA ASP A 53 -10.79 4.83 -4.25
C ASP A 53 -11.46 5.42 -3.01
N SER A 54 -11.10 4.92 -1.82
CA SER A 54 -11.60 5.47 -0.55
C SER A 54 -11.06 6.88 -0.25
N TYR A 55 -9.99 7.30 -0.93
CA TYR A 55 -9.35 8.60 -0.80
C TYR A 55 -9.69 9.49 -2.01
N PRO A 56 -10.73 10.35 -1.91
CA PRO A 56 -11.24 11.14 -3.04
C PRO A 56 -10.28 12.20 -3.57
N ALA A 57 -9.13 12.40 -2.91
CA ALA A 57 -8.11 13.38 -3.30
C ALA A 57 -6.94 12.77 -4.08
N THR A 58 -7.04 11.53 -4.57
CA THR A 58 -6.12 10.98 -5.59
C THR A 58 -6.34 11.67 -6.94
N GLY A 59 -6.18 12.99 -7.00
CA GLY A 59 -6.38 13.78 -8.19
C GLY A 59 -5.30 13.45 -9.22
N SER A 60 -5.72 13.00 -10.40
CA SER A 60 -4.85 13.02 -11.57
C SER A 60 -4.48 14.49 -11.85
N CYS A 61 -3.21 14.88 -11.67
CA CYS A 61 -2.78 16.16 -12.25
C CYS A 61 -2.50 15.87 -13.72
N PRO A 62 -3.05 16.65 -14.66
CA PRO A 62 -2.66 16.60 -16.07
C PRO A 62 -1.13 16.73 -16.27
N CYS A 63 -0.47 17.35 -15.29
CA CYS A 63 0.97 17.59 -15.25
C CYS A 63 1.79 16.52 -14.49
N CYS A 64 1.19 15.78 -13.55
CA CYS A 64 1.92 14.87 -12.64
C CYS A 64 1.51 13.40 -12.81
N GLY A 65 0.46 13.11 -13.58
CA GLY A 65 -0.11 11.78 -13.70
C GLY A 65 -0.92 11.36 -12.46
N ASP A 66 -1.24 10.08 -12.39
CA ASP A 66 -1.93 9.45 -11.26
C ASP A 66 -0.95 9.21 -10.11
N ARG A 67 -1.47 9.26 -8.88
CA ARG A 67 -0.68 9.03 -7.66
C ARG A 67 -0.39 7.57 -7.41
N TRP A 68 -1.29 6.70 -7.86
CA TRP A 68 -1.21 5.26 -7.64
C TRP A 68 -1.33 4.56 -8.98
N TYR A 69 -0.31 3.80 -9.33
CA TYR A 69 -0.34 2.89 -10.47
C TYR A 69 -0.45 1.48 -9.92
N ILE A 70 -1.67 0.96 -9.92
CA ILE A 70 -1.94 -0.38 -9.41
C ILE A 70 -1.67 -1.35 -10.56
N TRP A 71 -0.57 -2.08 -10.45
CA TRP A 71 -0.22 -3.09 -11.43
C TRP A 71 -1.00 -4.38 -11.12
N THR A 72 -1.62 -4.98 -12.13
CA THR A 72 -2.27 -6.29 -12.02
C THR A 72 -1.30 -7.45 -12.21
N ASP A 73 -0.06 -7.14 -12.58
CA ASP A 73 1.04 -8.06 -12.93
C ASP A 73 2.07 -8.20 -11.79
N MET A 74 1.87 -7.53 -10.65
CA MET A 74 2.85 -7.50 -9.55
C MET A 74 3.43 -8.89 -9.27
N GLU A 75 4.76 -8.94 -9.13
CA GLU A 75 5.49 -10.13 -8.73
C GLU A 75 4.80 -10.84 -7.54
N ASP A 76 5.10 -12.12 -7.40
CA ASP A 76 4.71 -12.92 -6.25
C ASP A 76 4.94 -12.11 -4.96
N GLY A 77 3.86 -11.83 -4.22
CA GLY A 77 3.91 -11.04 -2.99
C GLY A 77 4.87 -11.64 -1.96
N THR A 78 5.29 -10.84 -1.00
CA THR A 78 6.27 -11.25 0.01
C THR A 78 5.59 -11.85 1.25
N GLU A 79 6.31 -12.69 2.00
CA GLU A 79 5.78 -13.26 3.26
C GLU A 79 5.63 -12.19 4.36
N GLU A 80 6.42 -11.13 4.28
CA GLU A 80 6.37 -9.98 5.19
C GLU A 80 6.15 -8.68 4.41
N PRO A 81 5.65 -7.60 5.04
CA PRO A 81 5.52 -6.31 4.39
C PRO A 81 6.92 -5.75 4.09
N THR A 82 7.28 -5.66 2.82
CA THR A 82 8.59 -5.13 2.38
C THR A 82 8.43 -4.07 1.30
N LEU A 83 9.45 -3.22 1.16
CA LEU A 83 9.58 -2.28 0.06
C LEU A 83 11.02 -2.31 -0.43
N TYR A 84 11.22 -2.60 -1.73
CA TYR A 84 12.54 -2.75 -2.34
C TYR A 84 13.46 -3.77 -1.64
N GLY A 85 12.88 -4.84 -1.08
CA GLY A 85 13.61 -5.92 -0.40
C GLY A 85 13.91 -5.64 1.08
N GLU A 86 13.60 -4.45 1.58
CA GLU A 86 13.78 -4.07 2.98
C GLU A 86 12.44 -4.13 3.74
N PRO A 87 12.43 -4.34 5.07
CA PRO A 87 11.22 -4.24 5.88
C PRO A 87 10.49 -2.92 5.63
N LEU A 88 9.16 -2.97 5.49
CA LEU A 88 8.37 -1.80 5.17
C LEU A 88 8.53 -0.73 6.26
N ALA A 89 9.00 0.43 5.84
CA ALA A 89 9.11 1.63 6.65
C ALA A 89 8.43 2.81 5.97
N GLY A 90 8.19 3.86 6.75
CA GLY A 90 7.87 5.19 6.21
C GLY A 90 9.06 5.79 5.46
N GLY A 91 8.79 6.86 4.73
CA GLY A 91 9.80 7.64 4.01
C GLY A 91 9.31 9.04 3.75
N TRP A 92 10.25 9.98 3.56
CA TRP A 92 9.94 11.40 3.31
C TRP A 92 9.12 12.05 4.42
N GLY A 93 9.34 11.65 5.68
CA GLY A 93 8.59 12.16 6.84
C GLY A 93 7.16 11.61 6.95
N LEU A 94 6.78 10.62 6.13
CA LEU A 94 5.46 10.00 6.15
C LEU A 94 5.54 8.51 6.49
N PRO A 95 4.60 7.98 7.29
CA PRO A 95 4.50 6.54 7.50
C PRO A 95 4.05 5.84 6.23
N SER A 96 4.36 4.55 6.13
CA SER A 96 3.71 3.61 5.21
C SER A 96 2.62 2.85 5.96
N TYR A 97 1.65 2.26 5.27
CA TYR A 97 0.55 1.55 5.94
C TYR A 97 0.37 0.14 5.38
N VAL A 98 0.11 -0.80 6.28
CA VAL A 98 -0.25 -2.18 5.95
C VAL A 98 -1.75 -2.37 6.19
N HIS A 99 -2.48 -2.79 5.16
CA HIS A 99 -3.88 -3.16 5.21
C HIS A 99 -3.99 -4.68 5.26
N HIS A 100 -4.30 -5.19 6.44
CA HIS A 100 -4.40 -6.62 6.69
C HIS A 100 -5.65 -7.25 6.07
N ILE A 101 -5.59 -8.56 5.87
CA ILE A 101 -6.72 -9.29 5.27
C ILE A 101 -7.98 -9.22 6.13
N ASP A 102 -7.79 -9.09 7.44
CA ASP A 102 -8.82 -8.97 8.49
C ASP A 102 -9.40 -7.56 8.66
N GLY A 103 -8.90 -6.57 7.91
CA GLY A 103 -9.36 -5.18 7.94
C GLY A 103 -8.60 -4.28 8.92
N ARG A 104 -7.60 -4.78 9.65
CA ARG A 104 -6.71 -3.93 10.46
C ARG A 104 -5.81 -3.08 9.56
N ILE A 105 -5.61 -1.82 9.95
CA ILE A 105 -4.61 -0.94 9.34
C ILE A 105 -3.47 -0.75 10.35
N GLU A 106 -2.26 -1.08 9.94
CA GLU A 106 -1.04 -0.88 10.73
C GLU A 106 -0.18 0.22 10.12
N ALA A 107 0.27 1.18 10.94
CA ALA A 107 1.22 2.21 10.50
C ALA A 107 2.66 1.72 10.70
N ARG A 108 3.48 1.85 9.65
CA ARG A 108 4.92 1.63 9.68
C ARG A 108 5.62 3.00 9.62
N PRO A 109 6.15 3.50 10.75
CA PRO A 109 6.84 4.79 10.76
C PRO A 109 8.15 4.73 9.96
N GLU A 110 8.67 5.90 9.62
CA GLU A 110 10.02 6.01 9.06
C GLU A 110 11.04 5.58 10.12
N VAL A 111 11.97 4.71 9.74
CA VAL A 111 13.07 4.31 10.63
C VAL A 111 14.10 5.44 10.59
N GLN A 112 14.19 6.22 11.66
CA GLN A 112 15.30 7.15 11.85
C GLN A 112 16.56 6.33 12.12
N ALA A 113 17.56 6.48 11.26
CA ALA A 113 18.91 5.93 11.46
C ALA A 113 19.62 6.58 12.65
#